data_AF-A0A496B4B5-F1
#
_entry.id   AF-A0A496B4B5-F1
#
_cell.length_a   1.000
_cell.length_b   1.000
_cell.length_c   1.000
_cell.angle_alpha   90.00
_cell.angle_beta   90.00
_cell.angle_gamma   90.00
#
_symmetry.space_group_name_H-M   'P 1'
#
loop_
_entity.id
_entity.type
_entity.pdbx_description
1 polymer ?
#
loop_
_entity_poly.entity_id
_entity_poly.type
_entity_poly.pdbx_seq_one_letter_code
_entity_poly.pdbx_strand_id
1 'polypeptide(L)'
;FIYHAKLENSLFEHELDSVFIGRYDGQPVPNPDEVDDWKWMDIEELKRDVEENPEHYTYWFKLILNRVVKQYKKVNFQNET
;
A
#
# COMPACT_ATOMS: atom_id res chain seq x y z
N PHE A 1 6.51 -11.23 -0.05
CA PHE A 1 5.99 -11.99 1.09
C PHE A 1 4.90 -12.91 0.56
N ILE A 2 4.64 -14.04 1.21
CA ILE A 2 3.58 -14.95 0.75
C ILE A 2 2.37 -14.75 1.64
N TYR A 3 1.19 -14.60 1.05
CA TYR A 3 -0.07 -14.52 1.77
C TYR A 3 -1.14 -15.40 1.12
N HIS A 4 -2.13 -15.80 1.91
CA HIS A 4 -3.31 -16.51 1.45
C HIS A 4 -4.53 -15.84 2.07
N ALA A 5 -5.46 -15.38 1.24
CA ALA A 5 -6.66 -14.67 1.65
C ALA A 5 -7.90 -15.26 0.95
N LYS A 6 -8.99 -15.40 1.71
CA LYS A 6 -10.32 -15.66 1.15
C LYS A 6 -11.04 -14.32 1.02
N LEU A 7 -11.45 -14.00 -0.18
CA LEU A 7 -12.19 -12.79 -0.52
C LEU A 7 -13.69 -13.09 -0.62
N GLU A 8 -14.46 -12.05 -0.95
CA GLU A 8 -15.88 -12.18 -1.27
C GLU A 8 -16.10 -13.02 -2.54
N ASN A 9 -17.35 -13.43 -2.78
CA ASN A 9 -17.75 -14.15 -3.99
C ASN A 9 -16.94 -15.43 -4.28
N SER A 10 -16.42 -16.09 -3.25
CA SER A 10 -15.60 -17.31 -3.35
C SER A 10 -14.26 -17.11 -4.07
N LEU A 11 -13.77 -15.87 -4.14
CA LEU A 11 -12.45 -15.55 -4.64
C LEU A 11 -11.38 -15.84 -3.59
N PHE A 12 -10.18 -16.19 -4.05
CA PHE A 12 -9.02 -16.45 -3.20
C PHE A 12 -7.78 -15.80 -3.84
N GLU A 13 -6.93 -15.24 -3.00
CA GLU A 13 -5.59 -14.79 -3.36
C GLU A 13 -4.57 -15.69 -2.66
N HIS A 14 -3.63 -16.26 -3.41
CA HIS A 14 -2.49 -17.00 -2.88
C HIS A 14 -1.24 -16.62 -3.67
N GLU A 15 -0.52 -15.61 -3.18
CA GLU A 15 0.45 -14.89 -3.98
C GLU A 15 1.80 -14.74 -3.28
N LEU A 16 2.86 -14.73 -4.11
CA LEU A 16 4.18 -14.23 -3.72
C LEU A 16 4.28 -12.77 -4.13
N ASP A 17 3.94 -11.88 -3.21
CA ASP A 17 3.87 -10.45 -3.48
C ASP A 17 5.22 -9.74 -3.22
N SER A 18 5.73 -9.02 -4.22
CA SER A 18 7.02 -8.31 -4.15
C SER A 18 6.78 -6.81 -4.20
N VAL A 19 6.99 -6.13 -3.08
CA VAL A 19 6.72 -4.70 -2.93
C VAL A 19 7.95 -3.86 -3.26
N PHE A 20 7.76 -2.86 -4.13
CA PHE A 20 8.77 -1.89 -4.52
C PHE A 20 8.44 -0.51 -3.93
N ILE A 21 9.48 0.26 -3.61
CA ILE A 21 9.36 1.63 -3.08
C ILE A 21 10.16 2.55 -4.00
N GLY A 22 9.55 3.65 -4.44
CA GLY A 22 10.17 4.63 -5.31
C GLY A 22 9.78 6.06 -4.94
N ARG A 23 10.39 7.03 -5.64
CA ARG A 23 10.04 8.45 -5.55
C ARG A 23 9.47 8.89 -6.89
N TYR A 24 8.43 9.71 -6.84
CA TYR A 24 7.78 10.28 -8.00
C TYR A 24 7.28 11.68 -7.64
N ASP A 25 7.56 12.65 -8.52
CA ASP A 25 7.22 14.07 -8.35
C ASP A 25 6.29 14.60 -9.47
N GLY A 26 5.90 13.72 -10.40
CA GLY A 26 4.94 14.02 -11.45
C GLY A 26 3.48 13.91 -10.98
N GLN A 27 2.57 14.14 -11.92
CA GLN A 27 1.13 13.95 -11.71
C GLN A 27 0.72 12.55 -12.22
N PRO A 28 0.07 11.71 -11.39
CA PRO A 28 -0.57 10.48 -11.86
C PRO A 28 -1.64 10.77 -12.92
N VAL A 29 -1.64 9.98 -14.01
CA VAL A 29 -2.67 10.00 -15.06
C VAL A 29 -3.18 8.57 -15.23
N PRO A 30 -4.07 8.10 -14.33
CA PRO A 30 -4.51 6.71 -14.34
C PRO A 30 -5.53 6.43 -15.45
N ASN A 31 -5.69 5.16 -15.81
CA ASN A 31 -6.78 4.70 -16.66
C ASN A 31 -8.08 4.65 -15.82
N PRO A 32 -9.15 5.40 -16.18
CA PRO A 32 -10.40 5.42 -15.42
C PRO A 32 -11.16 4.08 -15.41
N ASP A 33 -10.86 3.16 -16.35
CA ASP A 33 -11.45 1.82 -16.33
C ASP A 33 -10.87 0.94 -15.18
N GLU A 34 -9.71 1.32 -14.63
CA GLU A 34 -8.96 0.55 -13.62
C GLU A 34 -8.84 1.26 -12.27
N VAL A 35 -8.87 2.61 -12.27
CA VAL A 35 -8.66 3.44 -11.07
C VAL A 35 -9.75 4.49 -10.99
N ASP A 36 -10.55 4.43 -9.94
CA ASP A 36 -11.67 5.35 -9.71
C ASP A 36 -11.18 6.73 -9.18
N ASP A 37 -10.21 6.74 -8.25
CA ASP A 37 -9.64 7.96 -7.69
C ASP A 37 -8.22 7.74 -7.14
N TRP A 38 -7.47 8.82 -6.90
CA TRP A 38 -6.15 8.78 -6.26
C TRP A 38 -5.89 10.02 -5.41
N LYS A 39 -5.13 9.84 -4.32
CA LYS A 39 -4.67 10.93 -3.45
C LYS A 39 -3.24 10.68 -2.99
N TRP A 40 -2.46 11.76 -2.88
CA TRP A 40 -1.23 11.74 -2.08
C TRP A 40 -1.59 11.85 -0.60
N MET A 41 -0.94 11.07 0.26
CA MET A 41 -1.16 11.09 1.71
C MET A 41 0.17 11.04 2.46
N ASP A 42 0.22 11.69 3.62
CA ASP A 42 1.31 11.44 4.57
C ASP A 42 1.27 9.99 5.06
N ILE A 43 2.44 9.40 5.31
CA ILE A 43 2.55 7.98 5.65
C ILE A 43 1.98 7.66 7.05
N GLU A 44 2.04 8.60 7.99
CA GLU A 44 1.43 8.42 9.31
C GLU A 44 -0.07 8.68 9.29
N GLU A 45 -0.56 9.58 8.43
CA GLU A 45 -1.98 9.73 8.13
C GLU A 45 -2.55 8.45 7.51
N LEU A 46 -1.89 7.89 6.49
CA LEU A 46 -2.29 6.65 5.84
C LEU A 46 -2.38 5.48 6.84
N LYS A 47 -1.44 5.38 7.77
CA LYS A 47 -1.50 4.35 8.82
C LYS A 47 -2.72 4.49 9.72
N ARG A 48 -3.05 5.71 10.15
CA ARG A 48 -4.24 5.95 10.96
C ARG A 48 -5.51 5.65 10.17
N ASP A 49 -5.59 6.09 8.92
CA ASP A 49 -6.75 5.86 8.04
C ASP A 49 -7.00 4.36 7.82
N VAL A 50 -5.94 3.56 7.68
CA VAL A 50 -6.04 2.09 7.56
C VAL A 50 -6.52 1.41 8.84
N GLU A 51 -6.18 1.96 10.00
CA GLU A 51 -6.66 1.46 11.30
C GLU A 51 -8.11 1.87 11.57
N GLU A 52 -8.49 3.10 11.20
CA GLU A 52 -9.81 3.69 11.45
C GLU A 52 -10.86 3.22 10.43
N ASN A 53 -10.49 3.05 9.16
CA ASN A 53 -11.37 2.69 8.05
C ASN A 53 -10.85 1.46 7.27
N PRO A 54 -10.64 0.30 7.92
CA PRO A 54 -9.98 -0.86 7.33
C PRO A 54 -10.71 -1.46 6.11
N GLU A 55 -11.99 -1.19 5.93
CA GLU A 55 -12.82 -1.61 4.80
C GLU A 55 -12.51 -0.88 3.50
N HIS A 56 -11.91 0.32 3.57
CA HIS A 56 -11.45 1.06 2.39
C HIS A 56 -10.19 0.45 1.75
N TYR A 57 -9.57 -0.54 2.40
CA TYR A 57 -8.28 -1.09 1.99
C TYR A 57 -8.32 -2.59 1.74
N THR A 58 -7.58 -3.01 0.72
CA THR A 58 -7.42 -4.43 0.38
C THR A 58 -6.73 -5.20 1.51
N TYR A 59 -6.98 -6.51 1.54
CA TYR A 59 -6.42 -7.39 2.55
C TYR A 59 -4.88 -7.39 2.55
N TRP A 60 -4.26 -7.55 1.38
CA TRP A 60 -2.80 -7.57 1.24
C TRP A 60 -2.15 -6.26 1.70
N PHE A 61 -2.79 -5.12 1.44
CA PHE A 61 -2.24 -3.81 1.77
C PHE A 61 -2.13 -3.61 3.27
N LYS A 62 -3.21 -3.96 4.00
CA LYS A 62 -3.25 -3.95 5.47
C LYS A 62 -2.16 -4.82 6.09
N LEU A 63 -1.90 -5.99 5.51
CA LEU A 63 -0.88 -6.91 6.00
C LEU A 63 0.54 -6.34 5.88
N ILE A 64 0.83 -5.64 4.78
CA ILE A 64 2.21 -5.26 4.45
C ILE A 64 2.59 -3.85 4.89
N LEU A 65 1.62 -2.97 5.15
CA LEU A 65 1.82 -1.55 5.43
C LEU A 65 2.88 -1.28 6.50
N ASN A 66 2.78 -1.93 7.66
CA ASN A 66 3.74 -1.74 8.76
C ASN A 66 5.18 -2.10 8.38
N ARG A 67 5.35 -3.14 7.54
CA ARG A 67 6.66 -3.53 7.02
C ARG A 67 7.18 -2.50 6.02
N VAL A 68 6.34 -2.00 5.12
CA VAL A 68 6.71 -0.97 4.13
C VAL A 68 7.11 0.32 4.82
N VAL A 69 6.32 0.81 5.78
CA VAL A 69 6.62 2.05 6.52
C VAL A 69 7.97 1.96 7.22
N LYS A 70 8.26 0.82 7.84
CA LYS A 70 9.56 0.59 8.49
C LYS A 70 10.72 0.64 7.49
N GLN A 71 10.56 0.09 6.29
CA GLN A 71 11.58 0.14 5.24
C GLN A 71 11.73 1.55 4.66
N TYR A 72 10.62 2.25 4.39
CA TYR A 72 10.61 3.63 3.89
C TYR A 72 11.38 4.57 4.83
N LYS A 73 11.12 4.50 6.14
CA LYS A 73 11.87 5.26 7.14
C LYS A 73 13.36 4.95 7.08
N LYS A 74 13.73 3.67 7.03
CA LYS A 74 15.15 3.26 6.94
C LYS A 74 15.84 3.84 5.70
N VAL A 75 15.18 3.81 4.53
CA VAL A 75 15.73 4.35 3.29
C VAL A 75 15.92 5.87 3.37
N ASN A 76 14.96 6.61 3.92
CA ASN A 76 15.11 8.06 4.03
C ASN A 76 16.17 8.48 5.05
N PHE A 77 16.31 7.79 6.18
CA PHE A 77 17.39 8.06 7.15
C PHE A 77 18.80 7.81 6.59
N GLN A 78 18.95 7.00 5.53
CA GLN A 78 20.24 6.75 4.89
C GLN A 78 20.60 7.77 3.80
N ASN A 79 19.67 8.65 3.42
CA ASN A 79 19.87 9.63 2.35
C ASN A 79 20.07 11.06 2.88
N GLU A 80 20.18 11.24 4.21
CA GLU A 80 20.42 12.54 4.87
C GLU A 80 21.86 12.67 5.44
N THR A 81 22.81 11.85 4.97
CA THR A 81 24.25 11.96 5.24
C THR A 81 25.04 12.08 3.94
#